data_AF-A0A7H9HKJ4-F1
#
_entry.id   AF-A0A7H9HKJ4-F1
#
_cell.length_a   1.000
_cell.length_b   1.000
_cell.length_c   1.000
_cell.angle_alpha   90.00
_cell.angle_beta   90.00
_cell.angle_gamma   90.00
#
_symmetry.space_group_name_H-M   'P 1'
#
loop_
_entity.id
_entity.type
_entity.pdbx_description
1 polymer ?
#
loop_
_entity_poly.entity_id
_entity_poly.type
_entity_poly.pdbx_seq_one_letter_code
_entity_poly.pdbx_strand_id
1 'polypeptide(L)'
;MDNSCFERLCEQEQALHENYRHLSSAFKVLHELTDLGKDESAQMDSLRSLSHEYSSLVESSVDLRFAKYQARESQVAALQRTRRNSNYARLQNVKSLPEFITLLETISRNYLTYVNLLERLSVDLVKEIEIADPSVTEFVVDKWNPPKGLQPILENLADCNTDPEIATARLDGYLDQIKMERAKYTIENRHSLQGILRDLNKEVNDWRKEWDSIENWMFGDSEHSMKKMLQNIDSLKSKLQLQERLENGTDNQVS
;
A
#
# COMPACT_ATOMS: atom_id res chain seq x y z
N MET A 1 7.83 -49.02 16.05
CA MET A 1 8.27 -49.54 14.75
C MET A 1 7.62 -50.89 14.65
N ASP A 2 6.46 -50.98 14.00
CA ASP A 2 5.75 -52.25 13.85
C ASP A 2 6.50 -53.06 12.79
N ASN A 3 7.48 -53.84 13.24
CA ASN A 3 8.26 -54.75 12.39
C ASN A 3 7.38 -55.77 11.65
N SER A 4 6.12 -55.93 12.07
CA SER A 4 5.17 -56.89 11.52
C SER A 4 4.96 -56.78 10.01
N CYS A 5 4.91 -55.59 9.40
CA CYS A 5 4.70 -55.51 7.95
C CYS A 5 5.97 -55.86 7.16
N PHE A 6 7.14 -55.47 7.67
CA PHE A 6 8.42 -55.75 7.03
C PHE A 6 8.78 -57.23 7.16
N GLU A 7 8.59 -57.82 8.34
CA GLU A 7 8.80 -59.25 8.59
C GLU A 7 7.92 -60.12 7.67
N ARG A 8 6.64 -59.76 7.48
CA ARG A 8 5.74 -60.48 6.57
C ARG A 8 6.14 -60.38 5.09
N LEU A 9 6.78 -59.29 4.69
CA LEU A 9 7.33 -59.15 3.34
C LEU A 9 8.56 -60.03 3.14
N CYS A 10 9.43 -60.14 4.16
CA CYS A 10 10.57 -61.06 4.13
C CYS A 10 10.12 -62.53 4.08
N GLU A 11 9.09 -62.91 4.85
CA GLU A 11 8.50 -64.26 4.77
C GLU A 11 7.93 -64.55 3.38
N GLN A 12 7.28 -63.57 2.75
CA GLN A 12 6.78 -63.71 1.37
C GLN A 12 7.93 -63.88 0.36
N GLU A 13 9.04 -63.17 0.53
CA GLU A 13 10.23 -63.31 -0.32
C GLU A 13 10.86 -64.71 -0.20
N GLN A 14 10.94 -65.25 1.03
CA GLN A 14 11.41 -66.61 1.25
C GLN A 14 10.52 -67.64 0.55
N ALA A 15 9.19 -67.55 0.72
CA ALA A 15 8.23 -68.46 0.06
C ALA A 15 8.30 -68.35 -1.47
N LEU A 16 8.60 -67.17 -2.01
CA LEU A 16 8.79 -66.96 -3.44
C LEU A 16 10.05 -67.67 -3.95
N HIS A 17 11.14 -67.62 -3.19
CA HIS A 17 12.39 -68.29 -3.55
C HIS A 17 12.24 -69.82 -3.56
N GLU A 18 11.55 -70.38 -2.56
CA GLU A 18 11.23 -71.80 -2.49
C GLU A 18 10.34 -72.23 -3.67
N ASN A 19 9.32 -71.43 -4.01
CA ASN A 19 8.46 -71.68 -5.16
C ASN A 19 9.23 -71.68 -6.49
N TYR A 20 10.12 -70.70 -6.67
CA TYR A 20 10.96 -70.61 -7.85
C TYR A 20 11.90 -71.83 -7.99
N ARG A 21 12.42 -72.35 -6.88
CA ARG A 21 13.27 -73.54 -6.87
C ARG A 21 12.51 -74.78 -7.36
N HIS A 22 11.32 -75.05 -6.84
CA HIS A 22 10.48 -76.17 -7.30
C HIS A 22 10.06 -76.02 -8.76
N LEU A 23 9.71 -74.80 -9.18
CA LEU A 23 9.37 -74.52 -10.57
C LEU A 23 10.55 -74.81 -11.51
N SER A 24 11.76 -74.38 -11.15
CA SER A 24 12.97 -74.65 -11.93
C SER A 24 13.28 -76.14 -12.00
N SER A 25 13.13 -76.89 -10.90
CA SER A 25 13.28 -78.35 -10.89
C SER A 25 12.26 -79.03 -11.81
N ALA A 26 10.98 -78.66 -11.73
CA ALA A 26 9.94 -79.20 -12.60
C ALA A 26 10.23 -78.92 -14.08
N PHE A 27 10.72 -77.71 -14.42
CA PHE A 27 11.12 -77.38 -15.79
C PHE A 27 12.31 -78.20 -16.27
N LYS A 28 13.30 -78.49 -15.42
CA LYS A 28 14.43 -79.37 -15.78
C LYS A 28 13.94 -80.78 -16.09
N VAL A 29 13.06 -81.33 -15.25
CA VAL A 29 12.48 -82.67 -15.47
C VAL A 29 11.62 -82.70 -16.75
N LEU A 30 10.83 -81.66 -17.01
CA LEU A 30 10.08 -81.53 -18.27
C LEU A 30 11.00 -81.45 -19.49
N HIS A 31 12.10 -80.70 -19.40
CA HIS A 31 13.07 -80.62 -20.48
C HIS A 31 13.71 -81.98 -20.74
N GLU A 32 14.10 -82.69 -19.68
CA GLU A 32 14.65 -84.04 -19.77
C GLU A 32 13.67 -85.04 -20.39
N LEU A 33 12.36 -84.88 -20.19
CA LEU A 33 11.32 -85.72 -20.81
C LEU A 33 11.13 -85.43 -22.31
N THR A 34 11.47 -84.22 -22.77
CA THR A 34 11.36 -83.83 -24.19
C THR A 34 12.57 -84.23 -25.05
N ASP A 35 13.62 -84.80 -24.46
CA ASP A 35 14.82 -85.25 -25.18
C ASP A 35 14.54 -86.52 -26.00
N LEU A 36 14.67 -86.44 -27.33
CA LEU A 36 14.30 -87.45 -28.33
C LEU A 36 15.21 -88.72 -28.38
N GLY A 37 15.90 -89.08 -27.30
CA GLY A 37 16.89 -90.17 -27.30
C GLY A 37 17.01 -91.00 -26.03
N LYS A 38 16.02 -90.94 -25.12
CA LYS A 38 16.06 -91.63 -23.82
C LYS A 38 15.32 -92.97 -23.83
N ASP A 39 15.86 -93.91 -23.05
CA ASP A 39 15.29 -95.24 -22.80
C ASP A 39 13.95 -95.12 -22.04
N GLU A 40 13.01 -96.03 -22.30
CA GLU A 40 11.65 -95.99 -21.71
C GLU A 40 11.68 -96.04 -20.18
N SER A 41 12.68 -96.73 -19.60
CA SER A 41 12.92 -96.81 -18.17
C SER A 41 13.24 -95.44 -17.55
N ALA A 42 14.13 -94.67 -18.20
CA ALA A 42 14.52 -93.33 -17.76
C ALA A 42 13.38 -92.32 -17.91
N GLN A 43 12.53 -92.47 -18.94
CA GLN A 43 11.34 -91.63 -19.10
C GLN A 43 10.31 -91.87 -17.98
N MET A 44 10.11 -93.13 -17.59
CA MET A 44 9.20 -93.47 -16.49
C MET A 44 9.67 -92.94 -15.13
N ASP A 45 10.98 -92.93 -14.88
CA ASP A 45 11.55 -92.35 -13.66
C ASP A 45 11.43 -90.81 -13.66
N SER A 46 11.68 -90.15 -14.80
CA SER A 46 11.44 -88.70 -14.94
C SER A 46 9.96 -88.34 -14.77
N LEU A 47 9.01 -89.18 -15.23
CA LEU A 47 7.57 -88.96 -15.00
C LEU A 47 7.19 -89.09 -13.52
N ARG A 48 7.79 -90.03 -12.78
CA ARG A 48 7.57 -90.14 -11.32
C ARG A 48 8.16 -88.94 -10.58
N SER A 49 9.37 -88.51 -10.93
CA SER A 49 9.99 -87.31 -10.38
C SER A 49 9.18 -86.05 -10.69
N LEU A 50 8.60 -85.95 -11.89
CA LEU A 50 7.71 -84.85 -12.26
C LEU A 50 6.45 -84.82 -11.39
N SER A 51 5.84 -85.98 -11.14
CA SER A 51 4.68 -86.07 -10.25
C SER A 51 5.00 -85.61 -8.83
N HIS A 52 6.21 -85.90 -8.34
CA HIS A 52 6.66 -85.46 -7.01
C HIS A 52 6.92 -83.94 -6.98
N GLU A 53 7.68 -83.41 -7.95
CA GLU A 53 7.94 -81.96 -8.06
C GLU A 53 6.65 -81.16 -8.28
N TYR A 54 5.67 -81.72 -9.01
CA TYR A 54 4.36 -81.10 -9.17
C TYR A 54 3.63 -80.97 -7.82
N SER A 55 3.64 -82.01 -6.98
CA SER A 55 3.03 -81.93 -5.64
C SER A 55 3.69 -80.86 -4.76
N SER A 56 5.02 -80.82 -4.72
CA SER A 56 5.77 -79.82 -3.94
C SER A 56 5.61 -78.40 -4.48
N LEU A 57 5.50 -78.23 -5.80
CA LEU A 57 5.23 -76.93 -6.43
C LEU A 57 3.83 -76.40 -6.06
N VAL A 58 2.83 -77.27 -6.00
CA VAL A 58 1.47 -76.91 -5.60
C VAL A 58 1.44 -76.49 -4.13
N GLU A 59 2.08 -77.26 -3.23
CA GLU A 59 2.19 -76.91 -1.81
C GLU A 59 2.88 -75.55 -1.62
N SER A 60 4.05 -75.36 -2.24
CA SER A 60 4.76 -74.10 -2.20
C SER A 60 3.96 -72.91 -2.78
N SER A 61 3.14 -73.16 -3.81
CA SER A 61 2.26 -72.11 -4.36
C SER A 61 1.13 -71.72 -3.40
N VAL A 62 0.65 -72.63 -2.57
CA VAL A 62 -0.37 -72.35 -1.54
C VAL A 62 0.24 -71.47 -0.45
N ASP A 63 1.45 -71.82 0.01
CA ASP A 63 2.18 -71.06 1.03
C ASP A 63 2.50 -69.63 0.58
N LEU A 64 2.94 -69.45 -0.68
CA LEU A 64 3.18 -68.13 -1.26
C LEU A 64 1.89 -67.27 -1.30
N ARG A 65 0.75 -67.85 -1.64
CA ARG A 65 -0.55 -67.13 -1.64
C ARG A 65 -0.96 -66.75 -0.23
N PHE A 66 -0.75 -67.64 0.74
CA PHE A 66 -1.02 -67.38 2.15
C PHE A 66 -0.17 -66.23 2.69
N ALA A 67 1.15 -66.26 2.45
CA ALA A 67 2.07 -65.18 2.82
C ALA A 67 1.67 -63.83 2.21
N LYS A 68 1.24 -63.83 0.94
CA LYS A 68 0.73 -62.62 0.27
C LYS A 68 -0.50 -62.03 0.96
N TYR A 69 -1.47 -62.85 1.37
CA TYR A 69 -2.65 -62.36 2.09
C TYR A 69 -2.29 -61.79 3.46
N GLN A 70 -1.36 -62.43 4.18
CA GLN A 70 -0.88 -61.92 5.46
C GLN A 70 -0.12 -60.60 5.33
N ALA A 71 0.76 -60.47 4.34
CA ALA A 71 1.46 -59.22 4.06
C ALA A 71 0.47 -58.10 3.74
N ARG A 72 -0.56 -58.38 2.94
CA ARG A 72 -1.62 -57.41 2.62
C ARG A 72 -2.41 -56.98 3.85
N GLU A 73 -2.82 -57.92 4.71
CA GLU A 73 -3.55 -57.62 5.94
C GLU A 73 -2.69 -56.76 6.89
N SER A 74 -1.41 -57.10 7.04
CA SER A 74 -0.48 -56.33 7.88
C SER A 74 -0.30 -54.89 7.37
N GLN A 75 -0.25 -54.69 6.05
CA GLN A 75 -0.18 -53.37 5.43
C GLN A 75 -1.44 -52.54 5.71
N VAL A 76 -2.62 -53.15 5.54
CA VAL A 76 -3.90 -52.49 5.80
C VAL A 76 -4.02 -52.10 7.27
N ALA A 77 -3.65 -53.00 8.18
CA ALA A 77 -3.63 -52.74 9.62
C ALA A 77 -2.68 -51.60 10.00
N ALA A 78 -1.48 -51.55 9.39
CA ALA A 78 -0.52 -50.47 9.62
C ALA A 78 -1.07 -49.10 9.16
N LEU A 79 -1.67 -49.03 7.97
CA LEU A 79 -2.26 -47.79 7.42
C LEU A 79 -3.39 -47.23 8.30
N GLN A 80 -4.23 -48.11 8.86
CA GLN A 80 -5.30 -47.71 9.77
C GLN A 80 -4.75 -47.12 11.08
N ARG A 81 -3.62 -47.63 11.59
CA ARG A 81 -2.94 -47.08 12.79
C ARG A 81 -2.34 -45.71 12.54
N THR A 82 -1.72 -45.48 11.37
CA THR A 82 -1.15 -44.18 11.02
C THR A 82 -2.22 -43.09 10.92
N ARG A 83 -3.40 -43.41 10.38
CA ARG A 83 -4.56 -42.48 10.37
C ARG A 83 -5.11 -42.23 11.77
N ARG A 84 -5.08 -43.22 12.65
CA ARG A 84 -5.51 -43.10 14.05
C ARG A 84 -4.34 -42.68 14.94
N ASN A 85 -3.78 -41.48 14.71
CA ASN A 85 -3.16 -40.57 15.68
C ASN A 85 -2.28 -41.13 16.85
N SER A 86 -1.80 -42.36 16.80
CA SER A 86 -1.15 -43.02 17.95
C SER A 86 0.22 -42.45 18.25
N ASN A 87 0.88 -41.88 17.24
CA ASN A 87 2.16 -41.19 17.39
C ASN A 87 2.00 -39.77 17.98
N TYR A 88 0.84 -39.11 17.79
CA TYR A 88 0.56 -37.78 18.36
C TYR A 88 0.16 -37.86 19.84
N ALA A 89 -0.34 -39.00 20.33
CA ALA A 89 -0.59 -39.22 21.75
C ALA A 89 0.69 -39.11 22.60
N ARG A 90 1.86 -39.41 22.02
CA ARG A 90 3.17 -39.20 22.69
C ARG A 90 3.56 -37.72 22.77
N LEU A 91 3.04 -36.89 21.87
CA LEU A 91 3.27 -35.44 21.83
C LEU A 91 2.30 -34.65 22.74
N GLN A 92 1.21 -35.26 23.22
CA GLN A 92 0.27 -34.62 24.16
C GLN A 92 0.91 -34.21 25.50
N ASN A 93 2.06 -34.78 25.86
CA ASN A 93 2.78 -34.43 27.10
C ASN A 93 3.76 -33.25 26.93
N VAL A 94 3.85 -32.65 25.74
CA VAL A 94 4.69 -31.46 25.51
C VAL A 94 3.89 -30.22 25.89
N LYS A 95 3.96 -29.83 27.17
CA LYS A 95 3.26 -28.64 27.72
C LYS A 95 3.55 -27.35 26.95
N SER A 96 4.69 -27.25 26.27
CA SER A 96 5.10 -26.08 25.47
C SER A 96 4.49 -26.00 24.07
N LEU A 97 3.91 -27.09 23.54
CA LEU A 97 3.28 -27.08 22.21
C LEU A 97 2.02 -26.20 22.16
N PRO A 98 1.06 -26.30 23.10
CA PRO A 98 -0.08 -25.39 23.10
C PRO A 98 0.37 -23.93 23.30
N GLU A 99 1.33 -23.67 24.19
CA GLU A 99 1.89 -22.33 24.40
C GLU A 99 2.48 -21.76 23.10
N PHE A 100 3.27 -22.56 22.38
CA PHE A 100 3.84 -22.16 21.09
C PHE A 100 2.76 -21.86 20.03
N ILE A 101 1.74 -22.72 19.93
CA ILE A 101 0.63 -22.51 18.98
C ILE A 101 -0.12 -21.22 19.35
N THR A 102 -0.46 -21.00 20.62
CA THR A 102 -1.15 -19.79 21.05
C THR A 102 -0.31 -18.52 20.82
N LEU A 103 1.01 -18.60 21.00
CA LEU A 103 1.93 -17.51 20.71
C LEU A 103 1.93 -17.19 19.20
N LEU A 104 1.99 -18.21 18.35
CA LEU A 104 1.95 -18.04 16.90
C LEU A 104 0.62 -17.42 16.44
N GLU A 105 -0.51 -17.90 16.96
CA GLU A 105 -1.83 -17.35 16.68
C GLU A 105 -1.94 -15.89 17.12
N THR A 106 -1.42 -15.57 18.31
CA THR A 106 -1.42 -14.20 18.84
C THR A 106 -0.57 -13.27 17.99
N ILE A 107 0.62 -13.69 17.60
CA ILE A 107 1.50 -12.93 16.70
C ILE A 107 0.82 -12.71 15.36
N SER A 108 0.23 -13.75 14.77
CA SER A 108 -0.49 -13.64 13.50
C SER A 108 -1.64 -12.65 13.59
N ARG A 109 -2.43 -12.69 14.67
CA ARG A 109 -3.54 -11.77 14.90
C ARG A 109 -3.06 -10.33 15.03
N ASN A 110 -2.01 -10.12 15.83
CA ASN A 110 -1.46 -8.78 16.07
C ASN A 110 -0.83 -8.21 14.80
N TYR A 111 -0.14 -9.03 14.01
CA TYR A 111 0.44 -8.62 12.73
C TYR A 111 -0.64 -8.15 11.75
N LEU A 112 -1.72 -8.94 11.57
CA LEU A 112 -2.85 -8.53 10.74
C LEU A 112 -3.53 -7.26 11.24
N THR A 113 -3.60 -7.08 12.56
CA THR A 113 -4.17 -5.88 13.17
C THR A 113 -3.30 -4.66 12.87
N TYR A 114 -1.98 -4.80 13.01
CA TYR A 114 -1.00 -3.74 12.71
C TYR A 114 -1.03 -3.31 11.24
N VAL A 115 -1.03 -4.27 10.30
CA VAL A 115 -1.13 -3.95 8.86
C VAL A 115 -2.44 -3.21 8.54
N ASN A 116 -3.56 -3.66 9.12
CA ASN A 116 -4.84 -2.96 8.93
C ASN A 116 -4.85 -1.54 9.51
N LEU A 117 -4.14 -1.31 10.62
CA LEU A 117 -4.01 0.01 11.25
C LEU A 117 -3.21 1.00 10.40
N LEU A 118 -2.24 0.53 9.62
CA LEU A 118 -1.40 1.39 8.78
C LEU A 118 -2.08 1.91 7.52
N GLU A 119 -2.96 1.13 6.90
CA GLU A 119 -3.52 1.47 5.58
C GLU A 119 -5.03 1.69 5.60
N ARG A 120 -5.79 0.79 6.23
CA ARG A 120 -7.27 0.82 6.16
C ARG A 120 -7.88 1.68 7.26
N LEU A 121 -7.26 1.68 8.43
CA LEU A 121 -7.71 2.44 9.61
C LEU A 121 -6.78 3.61 9.92
N SER A 122 -5.90 3.97 8.99
CA SER A 122 -5.09 5.17 9.13
C SER A 122 -5.97 6.41 9.14
N VAL A 123 -5.53 7.39 9.93
CA VAL A 123 -6.17 8.70 10.01
C VAL A 123 -5.14 9.72 9.58
N ASP A 124 -5.41 10.37 8.46
CA ASP A 124 -4.56 11.41 7.91
C ASP A 124 -4.85 12.78 8.54
N LEU A 125 -3.90 13.70 8.37
CA LEU A 125 -4.07 15.09 8.77
C LEU A 125 -5.11 15.80 7.90
N VAL A 126 -5.77 16.81 8.48
CA VAL A 126 -6.61 17.73 7.71
C VAL A 126 -5.74 18.52 6.74
N LYS A 127 -6.02 18.40 5.45
CA LYS A 127 -5.28 19.06 4.37
C LYS A 127 -5.78 20.51 4.18
N GLU A 128 -5.30 21.43 5.03
CA GLU A 128 -5.47 22.88 4.83
C GLU A 128 -4.42 23.36 3.81
N ILE A 129 -4.85 23.82 2.63
CA ILE A 129 -3.97 24.17 1.51
C ILE A 129 -3.92 25.69 1.36
N GLU A 130 -2.76 26.26 1.61
CA GLU A 130 -2.44 27.67 1.34
C GLU A 130 -1.22 27.72 0.42
N ILE A 131 -1.34 28.36 -0.75
CA ILE A 131 -0.27 28.45 -1.75
C ILE A 131 0.19 29.89 -1.83
N ALA A 132 1.48 30.11 -1.57
CA ALA A 132 2.08 31.44 -1.64
C ALA A 132 2.42 31.89 -3.07
N ASP A 133 2.60 30.96 -4.01
CA ASP A 133 2.95 31.26 -5.40
C ASP A 133 1.69 31.64 -6.21
N PRO A 134 1.58 32.90 -6.69
CA PRO A 134 0.43 33.33 -7.48
C PRO A 134 0.35 32.69 -8.87
N SER A 135 1.41 32.00 -9.32
CA SER A 135 1.47 31.35 -10.64
C SER A 135 0.76 30.00 -10.69
N VAL A 136 0.47 29.41 -9.53
CA VAL A 136 -0.16 28.10 -9.41
C VAL A 136 -1.67 28.25 -9.43
N THR A 137 -2.30 27.87 -10.54
CA THR A 137 -3.76 27.96 -10.73
C THR A 137 -4.49 26.65 -10.41
N GLU A 138 -3.79 25.51 -10.47
CA GLU A 138 -4.34 24.19 -10.18
C GLU A 138 -3.46 23.48 -9.14
N PHE A 139 -4.10 22.87 -8.14
CA PHE A 139 -3.41 22.13 -7.08
C PHE A 139 -3.84 20.68 -7.03
N VAL A 140 -2.86 19.78 -7.04
CA VAL A 140 -3.07 18.34 -6.81
C VAL A 140 -3.06 18.08 -5.31
N VAL A 141 -4.24 17.81 -4.74
CA VAL A 141 -4.48 17.63 -3.30
C VAL A 141 -3.58 16.54 -2.68
N ASP A 142 -3.17 15.54 -3.44
CA ASP A 142 -2.33 14.44 -2.95
C ASP A 142 -0.84 14.79 -2.80
N LYS A 143 -0.39 15.90 -3.39
CA LYS A 143 1.00 16.37 -3.23
C LYS A 143 1.17 17.32 -2.04
N TRP A 144 0.14 17.46 -1.21
CA TRP A 144 0.20 18.27 0.00
C TRP A 144 1.10 17.61 1.04
N ASN A 145 2.06 18.39 1.56
CA ASN A 145 2.95 17.97 2.62
C ASN A 145 2.67 18.79 3.89
N PRO A 146 2.80 18.18 5.08
CA PRO A 146 2.65 18.91 6.32
C PRO A 146 3.71 20.01 6.48
N PRO A 147 3.44 21.03 7.32
CA PRO A 147 4.43 22.06 7.62
C PRO A 147 5.74 21.46 8.13
N LYS A 148 6.88 22.02 7.70
CA LYS A 148 8.23 21.53 8.06
C LYS A 148 8.49 21.45 9.57
N GLY A 149 7.77 22.25 10.38
CA GLY A 149 7.86 22.19 11.84
C GLY A 149 7.10 21.03 12.47
N LEU A 150 6.02 20.56 11.83
CA LEU A 150 5.16 19.49 12.33
C LEU A 150 5.74 18.10 12.02
N GLN A 151 6.28 17.91 10.81
CA GLN A 151 6.85 16.64 10.37
C GLN A 151 7.84 16.01 11.38
N PRO A 152 8.87 16.72 11.90
CA PRO A 152 9.80 16.11 12.85
C PRO A 152 9.14 15.75 14.18
N ILE A 153 8.07 16.44 14.59
CA ILE A 153 7.33 16.10 15.81
C ILE A 153 6.58 14.78 15.60
N LEU A 154 5.97 14.60 14.43
CA LEU A 154 5.29 13.35 14.05
C LEU A 154 6.26 12.19 13.86
N GLU A 155 7.45 12.42 13.30
CA GLU A 155 8.49 11.39 13.17
C GLU A 155 8.99 10.92 14.55
N ASN A 156 9.13 11.84 15.52
CA ASN A 156 9.49 11.47 16.89
C ASN A 156 8.40 10.64 17.61
N LEU A 157 7.12 10.83 17.26
CA LEU A 157 6.03 9.98 17.77
C LEU A 157 6.08 8.55 17.22
N ALA A 158 6.71 8.35 16.06
CA ALA A 158 6.90 7.04 15.46
C ALA A 158 8.16 6.30 15.98
N ASP A 159 9.06 7.01 16.67
CA ASP A 159 10.30 6.42 17.21
C ASP A 159 10.03 5.64 18.50
N CYS A 160 10.47 4.38 18.55
CA CYS A 160 10.28 3.49 19.69
C CYS A 160 11.05 3.93 20.95
N ASN A 161 12.03 4.83 20.81
CA ASN A 161 12.86 5.30 21.93
C ASN A 161 12.34 6.57 22.59
N THR A 162 11.34 7.23 22.00
CA THR A 162 10.79 8.48 22.53
C THR A 162 9.58 8.20 23.40
N ASP A 163 9.55 8.82 24.58
CA ASP A 163 8.36 8.78 25.43
C ASP A 163 7.20 9.51 24.72
N PRO A 164 6.06 8.83 24.46
CA PRO A 164 4.92 9.45 23.80
C PRO A 164 4.44 10.72 24.52
N GLU A 165 4.55 10.79 25.86
CA GLU A 165 4.08 11.95 26.61
C GLU A 165 4.88 13.23 26.27
N ILE A 166 6.20 13.09 26.13
CA ILE A 166 7.09 14.20 25.76
C ILE A 166 6.78 14.69 24.34
N ALA A 167 6.55 13.75 23.43
CA ALA A 167 6.22 14.08 22.05
C ALA A 167 4.84 14.76 21.94
N THR A 168 3.84 14.32 22.73
CA THR A 168 2.53 14.99 22.81
C THR A 168 2.62 16.40 23.39
N ALA A 169 3.41 16.60 24.46
CA ALA A 169 3.60 17.92 25.04
C ALA A 169 4.26 18.90 24.05
N ARG A 170 5.20 18.40 23.22
CA ARG A 170 5.82 19.19 22.15
C ARG A 170 4.82 19.54 21.05
N LEU A 171 3.92 18.62 20.71
CA LEU A 171 2.85 18.86 19.75
C LEU A 171 1.88 19.94 20.27
N ASP A 172 1.45 19.86 21.52
CA ASP A 172 0.57 20.85 22.14
C ASP A 172 1.20 22.24 22.16
N GLY A 173 2.47 22.33 22.56
CA GLY A 173 3.22 23.59 22.51
C GLY A 173 3.32 24.18 21.10
N TYR A 174 3.51 23.33 20.09
CA TYR A 174 3.53 23.77 18.69
C TYR A 174 2.15 24.26 18.21
N LEU A 175 1.08 23.58 18.58
CA LEU A 175 -0.29 24.00 18.25
C LEU A 175 -0.65 25.34 18.90
N ASP A 176 -0.24 25.55 20.15
CA ASP A 176 -0.47 26.82 20.85
C ASP A 176 0.34 27.96 20.25
N GLN A 177 1.58 27.70 19.82
CA GLN A 177 2.36 28.68 19.07
C GLN A 177 1.66 29.11 17.78
N ILE A 178 1.15 28.16 16.98
CA ILE A 178 0.40 28.48 15.75
C ILE A 178 -0.83 29.33 16.05
N LYS A 179 -1.60 28.98 17.09
CA LYS A 179 -2.78 29.76 17.49
C LYS A 179 -2.41 31.20 17.85
N MET A 180 -1.34 31.38 18.63
CA MET A 180 -0.86 32.70 19.04
C MET A 180 -0.37 33.53 17.84
N GLU A 181 0.41 32.93 16.94
CA GLU A 181 0.91 33.61 15.74
C GLU A 181 -0.23 34.02 14.80
N ARG A 182 -1.16 33.09 14.50
CA ARG A 182 -2.35 33.40 13.69
C ARG A 182 -3.18 34.51 14.31
N ALA A 183 -3.41 34.48 15.63
CA ALA A 183 -4.15 35.52 16.33
C ALA A 183 -3.44 36.87 16.26
N LYS A 184 -2.12 36.90 16.50
CA LYS A 184 -1.30 38.12 16.43
C LYS A 184 -1.42 38.77 15.05
N TYR A 185 -1.16 38.03 13.98
CA TYR A 185 -1.22 38.58 12.61
C TYR A 185 -2.64 38.98 12.21
N THR A 186 -3.67 38.26 12.66
CA THR A 186 -5.07 38.62 12.39
C THR A 186 -5.45 39.96 13.05
N ILE A 187 -5.05 40.15 14.31
CA ILE A 187 -5.31 41.39 15.05
C ILE A 187 -4.55 42.55 14.41
N GLU A 188 -3.27 42.35 14.09
CA GLU A 188 -2.44 43.39 13.46
C GLU A 188 -2.99 43.80 12.09
N ASN A 189 -3.36 42.84 11.25
CA ASN A 189 -3.92 43.12 9.93
C ASN A 189 -5.26 43.87 10.03
N ARG A 190 -6.14 43.45 10.94
CA ARG A 190 -7.46 44.07 11.11
C ARG A 190 -7.41 45.45 11.77
N HIS A 191 -6.56 45.66 12.77
CA HIS A 191 -6.59 46.91 13.54
C HIS A 191 -5.54 47.92 13.08
N SER A 192 -4.34 47.48 12.72
CA SER A 192 -3.26 48.36 12.27
C SER A 192 -3.37 48.64 10.77
N LEU A 193 -3.28 47.59 9.94
CA LEU A 193 -3.21 47.77 8.49
C LEU A 193 -4.52 48.29 7.90
N GLN A 194 -5.67 47.81 8.36
CA GLN A 194 -6.96 48.35 7.92
C GLN A 194 -7.17 49.82 8.31
N GLY A 195 -6.67 50.22 9.49
CA GLY A 195 -6.69 51.61 9.95
C GLY A 195 -5.86 52.50 9.03
N ILE A 196 -4.60 52.11 8.80
CA ILE A 196 -3.67 52.81 7.91
C ILE A 196 -4.24 52.89 6.49
N LEU A 197 -4.80 51.80 5.97
CA LEU A 197 -5.39 51.76 4.63
C LEU A 197 -6.58 52.72 4.51
N ARG A 198 -7.43 52.81 5.54
CA ARG A 198 -8.58 53.72 5.55
C ARG A 198 -8.12 55.18 5.55
N ASP A 199 -7.11 55.50 6.35
CA ASP A 199 -6.59 56.86 6.45
C ASP A 199 -5.87 57.25 5.15
N LEU A 200 -5.06 56.35 4.58
CA LEU A 200 -4.45 56.54 3.26
C LEU A 200 -5.49 56.74 2.16
N ASN A 201 -6.57 55.94 2.15
CA ASN A 201 -7.63 56.09 1.15
C ASN A 201 -8.37 57.41 1.31
N LYS A 202 -8.49 57.95 2.52
CA LYS A 202 -9.03 59.29 2.76
C LYS A 202 -8.11 60.36 2.19
N GLU A 203 -6.81 60.28 2.49
CA GLU A 203 -5.81 61.21 1.95
C GLU A 203 -5.78 61.17 0.41
N VAL A 204 -5.74 59.99 -0.20
CA VAL A 204 -5.76 59.84 -1.67
C VAL A 204 -7.03 60.45 -2.27
N ASN A 205 -8.19 60.31 -1.63
CA ASN A 205 -9.42 60.95 -2.10
C ASN A 205 -9.40 62.47 -1.93
N ASP A 206 -8.81 62.98 -0.86
CA ASP A 206 -8.68 64.43 -0.65
C ASP A 206 -7.70 65.03 -1.67
N TRP A 207 -6.57 64.37 -1.93
CA TRP A 207 -5.63 64.73 -3.00
C TRP A 207 -6.30 64.70 -4.37
N ARG A 208 -7.15 63.70 -4.64
CA ARG A 208 -7.93 63.63 -5.88
C ARG A 208 -8.86 64.83 -6.02
N LYS A 209 -9.59 65.21 -4.97
CA LYS A 209 -10.47 66.39 -5.00
C LYS A 209 -9.70 67.69 -5.20
N GLU A 210 -8.53 67.83 -4.56
CA GLU A 210 -7.66 68.99 -4.77
C GLU A 210 -7.17 69.06 -6.21
N TRP A 211 -6.76 67.91 -6.77
CA TRP A 211 -6.34 67.81 -8.16
C TRP A 211 -7.48 68.16 -9.13
N ASP A 212 -8.68 67.61 -8.90
CA ASP A 212 -9.89 67.94 -9.68
C ASP A 212 -10.27 69.43 -9.53
N SER A 213 -10.03 70.04 -8.37
CA SER A 213 -10.25 71.48 -8.12
C SER A 213 -9.26 72.35 -8.89
N ILE A 214 -7.98 71.99 -8.89
CA ILE A 214 -6.93 72.67 -9.67
C ILE A 214 -7.22 72.53 -11.17
N GLU A 215 -7.61 71.33 -11.62
CA GLU A 215 -8.02 71.09 -13.01
C GLU A 215 -9.20 71.97 -13.41
N ASN A 216 -10.24 72.05 -12.56
CA ASN A 216 -11.40 72.92 -12.80
C ASN A 216 -11.04 74.42 -12.80
N TRP A 217 -10.06 74.83 -12.00
CA TRP A 217 -9.59 76.21 -11.96
C TRP A 217 -8.74 76.58 -13.19
N MET A 218 -7.89 75.67 -13.68
CA MET A 218 -7.03 75.93 -14.84
C MET A 218 -7.75 75.72 -16.18
N PHE A 219 -8.54 74.66 -16.28
CA PHE A 219 -9.09 74.15 -17.55
C PHE A 219 -10.61 74.03 -17.57
N GLY A 220 -11.27 74.13 -16.41
CA GLY A 220 -12.73 74.04 -16.33
C GLY A 220 -13.44 75.19 -17.04
N ASP A 221 -14.74 75.03 -17.29
CA ASP A 221 -15.55 76.06 -17.96
C ASP A 221 -16.22 77.04 -16.96
N SER A 222 -15.74 77.11 -15.72
CA SER A 222 -16.26 78.06 -14.71
C SER A 222 -15.88 79.51 -15.04
N GLU A 223 -16.68 80.50 -14.61
CA GLU A 223 -16.43 81.92 -14.88
C GLU A 223 -15.10 82.45 -14.32
N HIS A 224 -14.59 81.79 -13.27
CA HIS A 224 -13.30 82.10 -12.64
C HIS A 224 -12.15 81.22 -13.13
N SER A 225 -12.39 80.38 -14.14
CA SER A 225 -11.34 79.55 -14.75
C SER A 225 -10.33 80.41 -15.50
N MET A 226 -9.06 80.03 -15.39
CA MET A 226 -7.96 80.73 -16.06
C MET A 226 -8.14 80.75 -17.58
N LYS A 227 -8.69 79.67 -18.16
CA LYS A 227 -9.04 79.59 -19.59
C LYS A 227 -10.05 80.66 -20.00
N LYS A 228 -11.12 80.86 -19.23
CA LYS A 228 -12.15 81.89 -19.50
C LYS A 228 -11.64 83.29 -19.23
N MET A 229 -10.82 83.48 -18.19
CA MET A 229 -10.16 84.75 -17.90
C MET A 229 -9.23 85.18 -19.04
N LEU A 230 -8.43 84.25 -19.60
CA LEU A 230 -7.60 84.50 -20.78
C LEU A 230 -8.45 84.85 -22.01
N GLN A 231 -9.53 84.10 -22.28
CA GLN A 231 -10.47 84.44 -23.36
C GLN A 231 -11.10 85.82 -23.18
N ASN A 232 -11.46 86.20 -21.96
CA ASN A 232 -12.02 87.53 -21.66
C ASN A 232 -10.98 88.64 -21.88
N ILE A 233 -9.72 88.42 -21.48
CA ILE A 233 -8.62 89.36 -21.76
C ILE A 233 -8.40 89.51 -23.27
N ASP A 234 -8.41 88.40 -24.04
CA ASP A 234 -8.30 88.45 -25.50
C ASP A 234 -9.49 89.20 -26.14
N SER A 235 -10.69 89.04 -25.57
CA SER A 235 -11.89 89.78 -26.01
C SER A 235 -11.82 91.28 -25.67
N LEU A 236 -11.24 91.65 -24.54
CA LEU A 236 -11.04 93.04 -24.14
C LEU A 236 -9.94 93.70 -24.98
N LYS A 237 -8.86 92.98 -25.25
CA LYS A 237 -7.77 93.44 -26.13
C LYS A 237 -8.29 93.68 -27.55
N SER A 238 -9.11 92.78 -28.09
CA SER A 238 -9.74 92.98 -29.40
C SER A 238 -10.73 94.15 -29.41
N LYS A 239 -11.50 94.37 -28.33
CA LYS A 239 -12.35 95.56 -28.17
C LYS A 239 -11.55 96.86 -28.07
N LEU A 240 -10.46 96.89 -27.31
CA LEU A 240 -9.54 98.04 -27.23
C LEU A 240 -8.94 98.38 -28.59
N GLN A 241 -8.48 97.38 -29.35
CA GLN A 241 -7.99 97.59 -30.72
C GLN A 241 -9.09 98.10 -31.67
N LEU A 242 -10.34 97.71 -31.45
CA LEU A 242 -11.50 98.23 -32.19
C LEU A 242 -11.83 99.67 -31.80
N GLN A 243 -11.70 100.00 -30.52
CA GLN A 243 -12.00 101.33 -29.97
C GLN A 243 -10.91 102.35 -30.36
N GLU A 244 -9.63 101.96 -30.34
CA GLU A 244 -8.53 102.75 -30.92
C GLU A 244 -8.71 102.99 -32.43
N ARG A 245 -9.34 102.06 -33.16
CA ARG A 245 -9.70 102.27 -34.58
C ARG A 245 -10.90 103.20 -34.76
N LEU A 246 -11.83 103.23 -33.82
CA LEU A 246 -13.00 104.11 -33.83
C LEU A 246 -12.66 105.54 -33.42
N GLU A 247 -11.78 105.74 -32.43
CA GLU A 247 -11.29 107.07 -32.04
C GLU A 247 -10.41 107.69 -33.13
N ASN A 248 -9.60 106.89 -33.83
CA ASN A 248 -8.90 107.34 -35.04
C ASN A 248 -9.82 107.52 -36.26
N GLY A 249 -11.11 107.14 -36.15
CA GLY A 249 -12.13 107.31 -37.18
C GLY A 249 -13.03 108.54 -36.97
N THR A 250 -13.16 109.03 -35.73
CA THR A 250 -14.04 110.18 -35.40
C THR A 250 -13.40 111.57 -35.60
N ASP A 251 -12.11 111.65 -35.93
CA ASP A 251 -11.48 112.90 -36.41
C ASP A 251 -11.76 113.20 -37.90
N ASN A 252 -12.51 112.33 -38.59
CA ASN A 252 -12.93 112.55 -39.98
C ASN A 252 -14.45 112.38 -40.11
N GLN A 253 -15.22 113.37 -39.67
CA GLN A 253 -16.47 113.88 -40.30
C GLN A 253 -17.34 114.61 -39.27
N VAL A 254 -17.34 115.95 -39.28
CA VAL A 254 -18.45 116.80 -39.75
C VAL A 254 -17.86 118.20 -40.06
N SER A 255 -17.70 118.47 -41.35
CA SER A 255 -18.04 119.77 -41.97
C SER A 255 -19.52 119.74 -42.32
#